data_AF-A0A066ZAT3-F1
#
_entry.id   AF-A0A066ZAT3-F1
#
_cell.length_a   1.000
_cell.length_b   1.000
_cell.length_c   1.000
_cell.angle_alpha   90.00
_cell.angle_beta   90.00
_cell.angle_gamma   90.00
#
_symmetry.space_group_name_H-M   'P 1'
#
loop_
_entity.id
_entity.type
_entity.pdbx_description
1 polymer ?
#
loop_
_entity_poly.entity_id
_entity_poly.type
_entity_poly.pdbx_seq_one_letter_code
_entity_poly.pdbx_strand_id
1 'polypeptide(L)'
;MRRTVIVVTGLAVAGFAGVLAFLTWDQADKVAGVVSAVVAVAALGAACYPLVAGARSGTVEVSGTGAAVATGPGSSANSGYRADGPAGGQVRVADTGEARAEAGGTANSGHRNG
;
A
#
# COMPACT_ATOMS: atom_id res chain seq x y z
N MET A 1 -8.02 5.00 -2.15
CA MET A 1 -9.49 5.03 -1.98
C MET A 1 -10.23 4.22 -3.06
N ARG A 2 -10.03 4.47 -4.37
CA ARG A 2 -10.68 3.67 -5.45
C ARG A 2 -10.49 2.15 -5.35
N ARG A 3 -9.29 1.68 -4.99
CA ARG A 3 -9.00 0.24 -4.78
C ARG A 3 -9.81 -0.37 -3.64
N THR A 4 -9.96 0.36 -2.54
CA THR A 4 -10.75 -0.07 -1.38
C THR A 4 -12.22 -0.18 -1.72
N VAL A 5 -12.75 0.76 -2.49
CA VAL A 5 -14.15 0.74 -2.92
C VAL A 5 -14.43 -0.48 -3.80
N ILE A 6 -13.59 -0.78 -4.80
CA ILE A 6 -13.78 -1.94 -5.67
C ILE A 6 -13.71 -3.27 -4.88
N VAL A 7 -12.78 -3.38 -3.93
CA VAL A 7 -12.67 -4.58 -3.08
C VAL A 7 -13.89 -4.74 -2.19
N VAL A 8 -14.36 -3.67 -1.55
CA VAL A 8 -15.53 -3.70 -0.67
C VAL A 8 -16.80 -4.00 -1.45
N THR A 9 -16.99 -3.39 -2.62
CA THR A 9 -18.16 -3.65 -3.48
C THR A 9 -18.13 -5.08 -4.02
N GLY A 10 -16.96 -5.59 -4.43
CA GLY A 10 -16.81 -6.98 -4.88
C GLY A 10 -17.13 -7.99 -3.78
N LEU A 11 -16.65 -7.75 -2.55
CA LEU A 11 -16.96 -8.58 -1.38
C LEU A 11 -18.45 -8.53 -1.01
N ALA A 12 -19.06 -7.35 -1.07
CA ALA A 12 -20.49 -7.20 -0.79
C ALA A 12 -21.35 -7.96 -1.82
N VAL A 13 -21.00 -7.90 -3.10
CA VAL A 13 -21.69 -8.65 -4.17
C VAL A 13 -21.48 -10.16 -4.00
N ALA A 14 -20.26 -10.60 -3.68
CA ALA A 14 -19.97 -12.02 -3.43
C ALA A 14 -20.72 -12.56 -2.21
N GLY A 15 -20.79 -11.77 -1.14
CA GLY A 15 -21.58 -12.10 0.05
C GLY A 15 -23.08 -12.18 -0.25
N PHE A 16 -23.62 -11.20 -0.99
CA PHE A 16 -25.03 -11.21 -1.39
C PHE A 16 -25.37 -12.39 -2.30
N ALA A 17 -24.51 -12.72 -3.26
CA ALA A 17 -24.67 -13.89 -4.12
C ALA A 17 -24.62 -15.19 -3.30
N GLY A 18 -23.72 -15.28 -2.31
CA GLY A 18 -23.66 -16.40 -1.37
C GLY A 18 -24.94 -16.54 -0.54
N VAL A 19 -25.45 -15.45 0.02
CA VAL A 19 -26.69 -15.43 0.82
C VAL A 19 -27.91 -15.79 -0.04
N LEU A 20 -28.00 -15.29 -1.27
CA LEU A 20 -29.07 -15.65 -2.21
C LEU A 20 -28.99 -17.12 -2.62
N ALA A 21 -27.79 -17.66 -2.81
CA ALA A 21 -27.57 -19.09 -3.04
C ALA A 21 -27.97 -19.93 -1.82
N PHE A 22 -27.75 -19.44 -0.59
CA PHE A 22 -28.18 -20.08 0.65
C PHE A 22 -29.68 -19.97 0.94
N LEU A 23 -30.36 -18.93 0.44
CA LEU A 23 -31.81 -18.78 0.55
C LEU A 23 -32.57 -19.62 -0.49
N THR A 24 -31.95 -19.93 -1.62
CA THR A 24 -32.49 -20.90 -2.61
C THR A 24 -32.33 -22.36 -2.16
N TRP A 25 -31.86 -22.56 -0.94
CA TRP A 25 -31.30 -23.79 -0.40
C TRP A 25 -32.22 -24.47 0.62
N ASP A 26 -33.52 -24.20 0.53
CA ASP A 26 -34.61 -24.94 1.21
C ASP A 26 -34.76 -26.40 0.67
N GLN A 27 -33.68 -26.99 0.17
CA GLN A 27 -33.50 -28.38 -0.25
C GLN A 27 -32.21 -28.92 0.41
N ALA A 28 -32.40 -29.48 1.61
CA ALA A 28 -31.45 -29.51 2.72
C ALA A 28 -30.23 -30.47 2.66
N ASP A 29 -29.91 -31.15 1.55
CA ASP A 29 -28.96 -32.31 1.61
C ASP A 29 -27.55 -32.13 1.01
N LYS A 30 -27.18 -30.98 0.45
CA LYS A 30 -25.86 -30.75 -0.19
C LYS A 30 -24.88 -29.84 0.60
N VAL A 31 -25.01 -29.78 1.94
CA VAL A 31 -24.49 -28.66 2.77
C VAL A 31 -22.96 -28.64 2.74
N ALA A 32 -22.36 -29.83 2.72
CA ALA A 32 -20.92 -30.00 2.71
C ALA A 32 -20.23 -29.43 1.45
N GLY A 33 -20.91 -29.46 0.30
CA GLY A 33 -20.35 -28.95 -0.96
C GLY A 33 -20.24 -27.43 -0.96
N VAL A 34 -21.26 -26.75 -0.44
CA VAL A 34 -21.30 -25.28 -0.36
C VAL A 34 -20.25 -24.76 0.62
N VAL A 35 -20.11 -25.40 1.78
CA VAL A 35 -19.10 -25.02 2.77
C VAL A 35 -17.69 -25.17 2.20
N SER A 36 -17.41 -26.26 1.48
CA SER A 36 -16.10 -26.48 0.85
C SER A 36 -15.79 -25.42 -0.21
N ALA A 37 -16.79 -24.99 -0.99
CA ALA A 37 -16.63 -23.94 -1.98
C ALA A 37 -16.30 -22.59 -1.34
N VAL A 38 -16.97 -22.23 -0.24
CA VAL A 38 -16.69 -20.99 0.49
C VAL A 38 -15.29 -21.01 1.09
N VAL A 39 -14.87 -22.13 1.69
CA VAL A 39 -13.53 -22.30 2.25
C VAL A 39 -12.46 -22.21 1.15
N ALA A 40 -12.69 -22.82 -0.02
CA ALA A 40 -11.77 -22.74 -1.14
C ALA A 40 -11.65 -21.30 -1.68
N VAL A 41 -12.75 -20.55 -1.79
CA VAL A 41 -12.74 -19.14 -2.21
C VAL A 41 -12.02 -18.27 -1.18
N ALA A 42 -12.25 -18.50 0.11
CA ALA A 42 -11.57 -17.77 1.18
C ALA A 42 -10.06 -18.06 1.18
N ALA A 43 -9.67 -19.33 1.02
CA ALA A 43 -8.28 -19.74 0.92
C ALA A 43 -7.59 -19.13 -0.30
N LEU A 44 -8.26 -19.11 -1.45
CA LEU A 44 -7.76 -18.46 -2.66
C LEU A 44 -7.62 -16.94 -2.46
N GLY A 45 -8.59 -16.31 -1.81
CA GLY A 45 -8.53 -14.89 -1.45
C GLY A 45 -7.33 -14.57 -0.55
N ALA A 46 -7.10 -15.40 0.48
CA ALA A 46 -5.95 -15.26 1.37
C ALA A 46 -4.62 -15.50 0.64
N ALA A 47 -4.56 -16.48 -0.26
CA ALA A 47 -3.36 -16.78 -1.05
C ALA A 47 -3.02 -15.65 -2.04
N CYS A 48 -4.03 -15.02 -2.64
CA CYS A 48 -3.86 -13.93 -3.60
C CYS A 48 -3.67 -12.55 -2.94
N TYR A 49 -4.05 -12.40 -1.67
CA TYR A 49 -3.91 -11.15 -0.91
C TYR A 49 -2.51 -10.50 -0.99
N PRO A 50 -1.39 -11.22 -0.75
CA PRO A 50 -0.05 -10.62 -0.81
C PRO A 50 0.32 -10.13 -2.22
N LEU A 51 -0.19 -10.76 -3.28
CA LEU A 51 0.07 -10.35 -4.67
C LEU A 51 -0.61 -9.02 -5.02
N VAL A 52 -1.75 -8.72 -4.39
CA VAL A 52 -2.52 -7.48 -4.61
C VAL A 52 -2.13 -6.37 -3.65
N ALA A 53 -1.76 -6.73 -2.41
CA ALA A 53 -1.42 -5.78 -1.35
C ALA A 53 -0.17 -4.93 -1.68
N GLY A 54 0.64 -5.35 -2.65
CA GLY A 54 1.93 -4.76 -2.98
C GLY A 54 2.96 -5.09 -1.91
N ALA A 55 4.19 -5.38 -2.32
CA ALA A 55 5.28 -5.70 -1.39
C ALA A 55 5.58 -4.49 -0.49
N ARG A 56 4.92 -4.44 0.68
CA ARG A 56 5.10 -3.41 1.72
C ARG A 56 5.98 -3.93 2.86
N SER A 57 7.12 -4.50 2.51
CA SER A 57 8.03 -5.06 3.51
C SER A 57 9.45 -4.99 3.00
N GLY A 58 10.02 -3.79 3.07
CA GLY A 58 11.45 -3.59 2.91
C GLY A 58 11.89 -2.52 3.90
N THR A 59 13.02 -2.75 4.56
CA THR A 59 13.71 -1.70 5.30
C THR A 59 14.55 -0.91 4.30
N VAL A 60 14.30 0.39 4.20
CA VAL A 60 15.11 1.29 3.37
C VAL A 60 16.07 2.02 4.30
N GLU A 61 17.37 1.77 4.15
CA GLU A 61 18.41 2.46 4.90
C GLU A 61 19.17 3.42 3.98
N VAL A 62 19.21 4.69 4.36
CA VAL A 62 19.94 5.75 3.68
C VAL A 62 20.93 6.35 4.66
N SER A 63 22.22 6.29 4.34
CA SER A 63 23.29 6.85 5.18
C SER A 63 24.36 7.53 4.33
N GLY A 64 25.09 8.49 4.93
CA GLY A 64 26.24 9.15 4.30
C GLY A 64 25.88 10.01 3.08
N THR A 65 24.75 10.72 3.11
CA THR A 65 24.33 11.56 1.97
C THR A 65 25.07 12.90 1.96
N GLY A 66 25.43 13.39 0.77
CA GLY A 66 26.13 14.66 0.59
C GLY A 66 25.24 15.91 0.73
N ALA A 67 25.80 17.09 0.50
CA ALA A 67 25.03 18.34 0.56
C ALA A 67 24.05 18.46 -0.62
N ALA A 68 22.86 19.02 -0.36
CA ALA A 68 21.83 19.26 -1.37
C ALA A 68 21.52 20.76 -1.44
N VAL A 69 21.67 21.40 -2.61
CA VAL A 69 21.44 22.84 -2.79
C VAL A 69 20.41 23.08 -3.89
N ALA A 70 19.34 23.80 -3.57
CA ALA A 70 18.31 24.24 -4.50
C ALA A 70 18.52 25.73 -4.80
N THR A 71 18.91 26.09 -6.03
CA THR A 71 19.39 27.45 -6.35
C THR A 71 18.39 28.36 -7.06
N GLY A 72 17.27 27.84 -7.61
CA GLY A 72 16.31 28.63 -8.38
C GLY A 72 14.85 28.54 -7.90
N PRO A 73 13.97 29.43 -8.39
CA PRO A 73 12.54 29.38 -8.08
C PRO A 73 11.92 28.05 -8.51
N GLY A 74 11.19 27.38 -7.62
CA GLY A 74 10.58 26.07 -7.90
C GLY A 74 11.55 24.88 -7.85
N SER A 75 12.83 25.10 -7.56
CA SER A 75 13.81 24.03 -7.41
C SER A 75 13.53 23.21 -6.16
N SER A 76 13.74 21.89 -6.23
CA SER A 76 13.70 21.01 -5.05
C SER A 76 14.98 20.20 -4.93
N ALA A 77 15.62 20.24 -3.77
CA ALA A 77 16.79 19.42 -3.45
C ALA A 77 16.53 18.61 -2.17
N ASN A 78 16.97 17.35 -2.13
CA ASN A 78 16.81 16.51 -0.93
C ASN A 78 18.10 15.72 -0.68
N SER A 79 18.67 15.86 0.52
CA SER A 79 19.74 14.99 1.03
C SER A 79 19.13 13.98 1.99
N GLY A 80 19.02 12.72 1.57
CA GLY A 80 18.33 11.68 2.33
C GLY A 80 17.29 10.96 1.48
N TYR A 81 16.15 10.59 2.06
CA TYR A 81 15.11 9.82 1.39
C TYR A 81 13.89 10.67 1.03
N ARG A 82 13.36 10.50 -0.19
CA ARG A 82 12.10 11.10 -0.65
C ARG A 82 11.20 9.98 -1.16
N ALA A 83 9.98 9.94 -0.67
CA ALA A 83 8.94 9.05 -1.16
C ALA A 83 7.76 9.83 -1.73
N ASP A 84 7.27 9.36 -2.88
CA ASP A 84 6.00 9.81 -3.45
C ASP A 84 4.91 8.83 -2.96
N GLY A 85 4.31 9.17 -1.81
CA GLY A 85 3.29 8.36 -1.14
C GLY A 85 3.75 7.69 0.18
N PRO A 86 2.84 6.99 0.88
CA PRO A 86 3.13 6.41 2.18
C PRO A 86 4.22 5.35 2.08
N ALA A 87 5.32 5.55 2.82
CA ALA A 87 6.40 4.59 2.95
C ALA A 87 5.82 3.22 3.35
N GLY A 88 6.03 2.22 2.50
CA GLY A 88 5.48 0.87 2.70
C GLY A 88 6.21 0.05 3.75
N GLY A 89 7.29 0.56 4.34
CA GLY A 89 8.14 -0.16 5.29
C GLY A 89 8.95 0.79 6.19
N GLN A 90 9.84 0.24 7.01
CA GLN A 90 10.66 1.03 7.93
C GLN A 90 11.73 1.79 7.14
N VAL A 91 11.76 3.12 7.27
CA VAL A 91 12.78 3.97 6.66
C VAL A 91 13.72 4.45 7.76
N ARG A 92 15.01 4.12 7.61
CA ARG A 92 16.07 4.64 8.48
C ARG A 92 16.94 5.58 7.67
N VAL A 93 16.99 6.84 8.08
CA VAL A 93 17.86 7.83 7.48
C VAL A 93 18.85 8.30 8.56
N ALA A 94 20.14 8.14 8.30
CA ALA A 94 21.22 8.52 9.21
C ALA A 94 22.28 9.33 8.45
N ASP A 95 23.10 10.11 9.16
CA ASP A 95 24.26 10.83 8.61
C ASP A 95 23.94 11.61 7.31
N THR A 96 22.86 12.39 7.32
CA THR A 96 22.49 13.20 6.15
C THR A 96 23.22 14.52 6.11
N GLY A 97 23.77 14.85 4.95
CA GLY A 97 24.41 16.12 4.67
C GLY A 97 23.44 17.30 4.65
N GLU A 98 24.04 18.49 4.62
CA GLU A 98 23.32 19.76 4.74
C GLU A 98 22.42 20.04 3.52
N ALA A 99 21.23 20.58 3.78
CA ALA A 99 20.28 20.99 2.75
C ALA A 99 20.09 22.51 2.76
N ARG A 100 20.34 23.17 1.62
CA ARG A 100 20.20 24.64 1.45
C ARG A 100 19.25 24.98 0.31
N ALA A 101 18.43 26.00 0.50
CA ALA A 101 17.57 26.55 -0.53
C ALA A 101 17.85 28.05 -0.69
N GLU A 102 17.96 28.47 -1.95
CA GLU A 102 18.15 29.85 -2.38
C GLU A 102 17.01 30.23 -3.35
N ALA A 103 16.79 31.55 -3.53
CA ALA A 103 15.86 32.10 -4.51
C ALA A 103 14.43 31.47 -4.51
N GLY A 104 13.91 31.10 -3.34
CA GLY A 104 12.57 30.50 -3.21
C GLY A 104 12.49 29.02 -3.56
N GLY A 105 13.62 28.30 -3.61
CA GLY A 105 13.66 26.84 -3.71
C GLY A 105 13.23 26.13 -2.42
N THR A 106 13.13 24.80 -2.47
CA THR A 106 12.87 23.95 -1.29
C THR A 106 13.98 22.93 -1.13
N ALA A 107 14.60 22.87 0.05
CA ALA A 107 15.62 21.88 0.37
C ALA A 107 15.27 21.13 1.65
N ASN A 108 15.55 19.83 1.69
CA ASN A 108 15.33 18.99 2.87
C ASN A 108 16.52 18.06 3.13
N SER A 109 16.85 17.86 4.40
CA SER A 109 17.78 16.83 4.86
C SER A 109 17.02 15.79 5.70
N GLY A 110 17.21 14.51 5.43
CA GLY A 110 16.48 13.44 6.13
C GLY A 110 15.37 12.84 5.28
N HIS A 111 14.14 12.82 5.81
CA HIS A 111 12.99 12.16 5.19
C HIS A 111 11.95 13.18 4.70
N ARG A 112 11.50 13.06 3.45
CA ARG A 112 10.39 13.86 2.90
C ARG A 112 9.30 12.97 2.30
N ASN A 113 8.06 13.20 2.71
CA ASN A 113 6.86 12.69 2.01
C ASN A 113 6.30 13.79 1.09
N GLY A 114 6.10 13.45 -0.18
CA GLY A 114 5.43 14.28 -1.19
C GLY A 114 3.93 14.02 -1.28
#